data_AF-A0AAI8MJ07-F1
#
_entry.id   AF-A0AAI8MJ07-F1
#
_cell.length_a   1.000
_cell.length_b   1.000
_cell.length_c   1.000
_cell.angle_alpha   90.00
_cell.angle_beta   90.00
_cell.angle_gamma   90.00
#
_symmetry.space_group_name_H-M   'P 1'
#
loop_
_entity.id
_entity.type
_entity.pdbx_description
1 polymer ?
#
loop_
_entity_poly.entity_id
_entity_poly.type
_entity_poly.pdbx_seq_one_letter_code
_entity_poly.pdbx_strand_id
1 'polypeptide(L)'
;MLSLYHGALPTGELYTQWEALAQSKNCGAVSIFSGIVRKEQHLKSQNPKTPTAEIFLDNFKGCADSCARSYLSGSADAQEANSLEIAEKMTQFLDSSDIEALSFDIYKPLLEKWFHSWQEKAHNMGAYVCMAHSIGDVPCGKSSFMCGIISSHRKVALSLYAELIEDFKANAPIWKYDVINHKRIYAKERSKALKGSGILCR
;
A
#
# COMPACT_ATOMS: atom_id res chain seq x y z
N MET A 1 -9.10 11.38 18.43
CA MET A 1 -8.42 12.28 17.47
C MET A 1 -8.16 11.52 16.18
N LEU A 2 -8.57 12.05 15.03
CA LEU A 2 -8.28 11.49 13.70
C LEU A 2 -7.38 12.46 12.93
N SER A 3 -6.20 12.01 12.52
CA SER A 3 -5.25 12.80 11.74
C SER A 3 -4.93 12.12 10.41
N LEU A 4 -4.94 12.88 9.31
CA LEU A 4 -4.58 12.37 7.99
C LEU A 4 -3.34 13.09 7.49
N TYR A 5 -2.36 12.34 6.98
CA TYR A 5 -1.07 12.88 6.53
C TYR A 5 -0.82 12.50 5.08
N HIS A 6 -0.24 13.41 4.29
CA HIS A 6 0.30 13.04 2.99
C HIS A 6 1.64 12.34 3.16
N GLY A 7 1.77 11.12 2.63
CA GLY A 7 2.96 10.30 2.77
C GLY A 7 3.12 9.64 4.15
N ALA A 8 4.36 9.30 4.52
CA ALA A 8 4.68 8.56 5.74
C ALA A 8 4.28 9.29 7.03
N LEU A 9 3.79 8.54 8.02
CA LEU A 9 3.39 9.11 9.32
C LEU A 9 4.59 9.55 10.16
N PRO A 10 4.53 10.71 10.85
CA PRO A 10 5.50 11.12 11.86
C PRO A 10 5.21 10.40 13.20
N THR A 11 5.46 9.09 13.26
CA THR A 11 5.04 8.25 14.40
C THR A 11 5.61 8.67 15.75
N GLY A 12 6.82 9.23 15.78
CA GLY A 12 7.41 9.77 17.01
C GLY A 12 6.60 10.94 17.57
N GLU A 13 6.26 11.92 16.73
CA GLU A 13 5.45 13.07 17.12
C GLU A 13 4.04 12.66 17.56
N LEU A 14 3.43 11.73 16.81
CA LEU A 14 2.12 11.17 17.15
C LEU A 14 2.15 10.47 18.52
N TYR A 15 3.17 9.67 18.79
CA TYR A 15 3.34 9.03 20.10
C TYR A 15 3.45 10.07 21.22
N THR A 16 4.34 11.07 21.07
CA THR A 16 4.51 12.14 22.06
C THR A 16 3.21 12.90 22.32
N GLN A 17 2.44 13.21 21.27
CA GLN A 17 1.14 13.88 21.43
C GLN A 17 0.13 13.01 22.21
N TRP A 18 0.07 11.71 21.91
CA TRP A 18 -0.89 10.81 22.56
C TRP A 18 -0.48 10.45 23.99
N GLU A 19 0.82 10.36 24.27
CA GLU A 19 1.33 10.23 25.63
C GLU A 19 1.03 11.49 26.46
N ALA A 20 1.25 12.68 25.91
CA ALA A 20 0.90 13.95 26.57
C ALA A 20 -0.60 14.03 26.87
N LEU A 21 -1.46 13.55 25.95
CA LEU A 21 -2.89 13.42 26.20
C LEU A 21 -3.15 12.47 27.38
N ALA A 22 -2.50 11.31 27.43
CA ALA A 22 -2.65 10.37 28.55
C ALA A 22 -2.27 10.99 29.89
N GLN A 23 -1.14 11.71 29.95
CA GLN A 23 -0.69 12.43 31.13
C GLN A 23 -1.71 13.51 31.56
N SER A 24 -2.21 14.31 30.62
CA SER A 24 -3.21 15.36 30.89
C SER A 24 -4.54 14.80 31.43
N LYS A 25 -4.85 13.54 31.12
CA LYS A 25 -6.04 12.82 31.56
C LYS A 25 -5.79 11.92 32.76
N ASN A 26 -4.59 11.95 33.35
CA ASN A 26 -4.17 11.06 34.44
C ASN A 26 -4.42 9.57 34.12
N CYS A 27 -4.13 9.18 32.87
CA CYS A 27 -4.30 7.82 32.38
C CYS A 27 -3.01 7.01 32.61
N GLY A 28 -3.15 5.74 33.01
CA GLY A 28 -2.03 4.85 33.30
C GLY A 28 -1.67 3.88 32.19
N ALA A 29 -2.38 3.89 31.06
CA ALA A 29 -2.13 2.99 29.94
C ALA A 29 -2.32 3.67 28.59
N VAL A 30 -1.34 3.46 27.70
CA VAL A 30 -1.38 3.83 26.28
C VAL A 30 -1.01 2.59 25.47
N SER A 31 -1.93 2.07 24.68
CA SER A 31 -1.71 0.91 23.80
C SER A 31 -1.65 1.37 22.35
N ILE A 32 -0.51 1.13 21.69
CA ILE A 32 -0.21 1.63 20.35
C ILE A 32 -0.12 0.48 19.35
N PHE A 33 -0.73 0.66 18.19
CA PHE A 33 -0.50 -0.14 17.00
C PHE A 33 0.11 0.74 15.91
N SER A 34 1.10 0.22 15.17
CA SER A 34 1.68 0.87 13.99
C SER A 34 1.68 -0.09 12.81
N GLY A 35 1.06 0.32 11.70
CA GLY A 35 1.09 -0.37 10.42
C GLY A 35 2.28 0.12 9.59
N ILE A 36 3.31 -0.71 9.49
CA ILE A 36 4.52 -0.45 8.70
C ILE A 36 4.35 -1.09 7.32
N VAL A 37 4.63 -0.32 6.27
CA VAL A 37 4.70 -0.84 4.89
C VAL A 37 5.90 -1.77 4.79
N ARG A 38 5.66 -3.02 4.41
CA ARG A 38 6.71 -4.03 4.25
C ARG A 38 7.07 -4.20 2.79
N LYS A 39 8.32 -4.55 2.51
CA LYS A 39 8.70 -5.08 1.20
C LYS A 39 7.98 -6.41 1.01
N GLU A 40 7.14 -6.51 -0.01
CA GLU A 40 6.54 -7.77 -0.45
C GLU A 40 7.18 -8.10 -1.80
N GLN A 41 7.82 -9.28 -1.88
CA GLN A 41 8.21 -9.87 -3.16
C GLN A 41 6.97 -10.57 -3.68
N HIS A 42 6.50 -10.21 -4.88
CA HIS A 42 5.59 -11.09 -5.59
C HIS A 42 6.37 -12.37 -5.92
N LEU A 43 6.25 -13.41 -5.07
CA LEU A 43 6.67 -14.75 -5.45
C LEU A 43 5.86 -15.09 -6.70
N LYS A 44 6.49 -15.04 -7.89
CA LYS A 44 5.87 -15.46 -9.14
C LYS A 44 5.22 -16.82 -8.86
N SER A 45 3.91 -16.96 -9.05
CA SER A 45 3.29 -18.28 -9.01
C SER A 45 4.09 -19.15 -9.97
N GLN A 46 4.70 -20.23 -9.47
CA GLN A 46 5.44 -21.15 -10.34
C GLN A 46 4.46 -21.82 -11.28
N ASN A 47 4.25 -21.19 -12.42
CA ASN A 47 3.81 -21.79 -13.67
C ASN A 47 4.17 -20.78 -14.77
N PRO A 48 5.35 -20.91 -15.40
CA PRO A 48 5.64 -20.12 -16.58
C PRO A 48 4.69 -20.59 -17.68
N LYS A 49 3.69 -19.77 -18.03
CA LYS A 49 3.17 -19.82 -19.40
C LYS A 49 4.27 -19.24 -20.26
N THR A 50 4.92 -20.11 -21.03
CA THR A 50 5.91 -19.77 -22.04
C THR A 50 5.44 -18.57 -22.85
N PRO A 51 6.22 -17.47 -22.96
CA PRO A 51 5.90 -16.42 -23.90
C PRO A 51 6.15 -16.98 -25.30
N THR A 52 5.09 -17.24 -26.05
CA THR A 52 5.23 -17.53 -27.49
C THR A 52 5.70 -16.25 -28.16
N ALA A 53 6.90 -16.29 -28.75
CA ALA A 53 7.59 -15.16 -29.36
C ALA A 53 6.96 -14.70 -30.70
N GLU A 54 5.64 -14.50 -30.76
CA GLU A 54 4.94 -14.18 -32.02
C GLU A 54 4.21 -12.82 -32.05
N ILE A 55 4.35 -11.94 -31.05
CA ILE A 55 3.54 -10.70 -31.02
C ILE A 55 4.32 -9.42 -31.40
N PHE A 56 5.59 -9.48 -31.82
CA PHE A 56 6.37 -8.25 -32.09
C PHE A 56 6.75 -7.95 -33.55
N LEU A 57 6.36 -8.77 -34.53
CA LEU A 57 6.79 -8.56 -35.94
C LEU A 57 5.73 -7.99 -36.90
N ASP A 58 4.54 -7.62 -36.44
CA ASP A 58 3.48 -7.13 -37.35
C ASP A 58 3.36 -5.60 -37.49
N ASN A 59 4.16 -4.80 -36.76
CA ASN A 59 4.02 -3.33 -36.78
C ASN A 59 5.05 -2.57 -37.65
N PHE A 60 5.89 -3.24 -38.43
CA PHE A 60 6.78 -2.58 -39.41
C PHE A 60 6.47 -3.03 -40.84
N LYS A 61 5.25 -2.74 -41.30
CA LYS A 61 4.96 -2.63 -42.74
C LYS A 61 4.76 -1.16 -43.08
N GLY A 62 5.83 -0.49 -43.48
CA GLY A 62 5.71 0.86 -44.02
C GLY A 62 7.03 1.58 -44.24
N CYS A 63 7.36 1.73 -45.52
CA CYS A 63 8.34 2.65 -46.10
C CYS A 63 9.82 2.27 -46.00
N ALA A 64 10.40 2.15 -47.20
CA ALA A 64 11.79 1.85 -47.46
C ALA A 64 12.70 2.96 -46.93
N ASP A 65 13.83 2.57 -46.33
CA ASP A 65 15.05 3.34 -46.47
C ASP A 65 16.23 2.39 -46.63
N SER A 66 16.83 2.41 -47.82
CA SER A 66 17.96 1.57 -48.22
C SER A 66 19.27 1.92 -47.48
N CYS A 67 19.23 2.82 -46.48
CA CYS A 67 20.40 3.30 -45.77
C CYS A 67 20.70 2.54 -44.46
N ALA A 68 19.75 1.76 -43.92
CA ALA A 68 19.97 1.03 -42.65
C ALA A 68 20.72 -0.30 -42.83
N ARG A 69 20.88 -0.80 -44.07
CA ARG A 69 21.51 -2.11 -44.35
C ARG A 69 23.04 -2.11 -44.24
N SER A 70 23.70 -0.95 -44.32
CA SER A 70 25.16 -0.87 -44.21
C SER A 70 25.67 -0.83 -42.77
N TYR A 71 24.80 -0.53 -41.80
CA TYR A 71 25.17 -0.55 -40.38
C TYR A 71 25.15 -1.96 -39.75
N LEU A 72 24.63 -2.95 -40.47
CA LEU A 72 24.50 -4.34 -40.01
C LEU A 72 25.54 -5.28 -40.64
N SER A 73 26.68 -4.77 -41.11
CA SER A 73 27.84 -5.61 -41.44
C SER A 73 28.69 -5.88 -40.19
N GLY A 74 28.08 -6.50 -39.19
CA GLY A 74 28.77 -7.18 -38.09
C GLY A 74 28.53 -8.69 -38.23
N SER A 75 29.45 -9.53 -37.75
CA SER A 75 29.27 -10.98 -37.77
C SER A 75 27.97 -11.37 -37.05
N ALA A 76 27.35 -12.48 -37.47
CA ALA A 76 26.12 -13.00 -36.86
C ALA A 76 26.22 -13.08 -35.32
N ASP A 77 27.41 -13.41 -34.81
CA ASP A 77 27.74 -13.44 -33.38
C ASP A 77 27.58 -12.09 -32.67
N ALA A 78 27.86 -10.97 -33.35
CA ALA A 78 27.73 -9.61 -32.81
C ALA A 78 26.28 -9.12 -32.76
N GLN A 79 25.43 -9.57 -33.70
CA GLN A 79 23.98 -9.30 -33.65
C GLN A 79 23.31 -10.11 -32.54
N GLU A 80 23.70 -11.37 -32.35
CA GLU A 80 23.14 -12.23 -31.31
C GLU A 80 23.56 -11.79 -29.90
N ALA A 81 24.83 -11.39 -29.71
CA ALA A 81 25.32 -10.85 -28.45
C ALA A 81 24.63 -9.54 -28.04
N ASN A 82 24.38 -8.62 -28.99
CA ASN A 82 23.69 -7.36 -28.69
C ASN A 82 22.19 -7.57 -28.41
N SER A 83 21.59 -8.59 -29.05
CA SER A 83 20.20 -9.00 -28.79
C SER A 83 20.03 -9.65 -27.42
N LEU A 84 21.00 -10.48 -27.01
CA LEU A 84 21.07 -11.10 -25.69
C LEU A 84 21.33 -10.06 -24.60
N GLU A 85 22.22 -9.09 -24.81
CA GLU A 85 22.49 -8.04 -23.81
C GLU A 85 21.30 -7.08 -23.64
N ILE A 86 20.57 -6.77 -24.73
CA ILE A 86 19.32 -6.01 -24.67
C ILE A 86 18.21 -6.84 -24.02
N ALA A 87 18.11 -8.13 -24.32
CA ALA A 87 17.16 -9.03 -23.67
C ALA A 87 17.49 -9.23 -22.19
N GLU A 88 18.76 -9.35 -21.80
CA GLU A 88 19.21 -9.43 -20.41
C GLU A 88 18.95 -8.11 -19.68
N LYS A 89 19.27 -6.96 -20.28
CA LYS A 89 18.93 -5.63 -19.73
C LYS A 89 17.42 -5.43 -19.62
N MET A 90 16.62 -5.88 -20.59
CA MET A 90 15.15 -5.85 -20.53
C MET A 90 14.60 -6.84 -19.49
N THR A 91 15.21 -8.01 -19.34
CA THR A 91 14.83 -9.02 -18.33
C THR A 91 15.16 -8.51 -16.93
N GLN A 92 16.29 -7.84 -16.76
CA GLN A 92 16.71 -7.19 -15.52
C GLN A 92 15.86 -5.95 -15.19
N PHE A 93 15.34 -5.23 -16.19
CA PHE A 93 14.37 -4.14 -16.02
C PHE A 93 12.93 -4.63 -15.76
N LEU A 94 12.60 -5.86 -16.18
CA LEU A 94 11.32 -6.51 -15.93
C LEU A 94 11.29 -7.32 -14.63
N ASP A 95 12.44 -7.49 -13.94
CA ASP A 95 12.56 -8.36 -12.77
C ASP A 95 12.30 -7.67 -11.42
N SER A 96 12.25 -6.33 -11.34
CA SER A 96 11.84 -5.66 -10.11
C SER A 96 10.30 -5.56 -10.04
N SER A 97 9.63 -6.71 -9.87
CA SER A 97 8.23 -6.76 -9.42
C SER A 97 8.07 -6.41 -7.94
N ASP A 98 9.07 -5.78 -7.34
CA ASP A 98 9.09 -5.44 -5.93
C ASP A 98 8.24 -4.19 -5.69
N ILE A 99 7.44 -4.25 -4.63
CA ILE A 99 6.64 -3.13 -4.20
C ILE A 99 7.57 -2.07 -3.58
N GLU A 100 7.62 -0.89 -4.18
CA GLU A 100 8.43 0.25 -3.72
C GLU A 100 7.74 0.96 -2.54
N ALA A 101 6.41 1.07 -2.64
CA ALA A 101 5.56 1.78 -1.70
C ALA A 101 4.13 1.23 -1.73
N LEU A 102 3.34 1.56 -0.71
CA LEU A 102 1.89 1.46 -0.78
C LEU A 102 1.29 2.85 -0.92
N SER A 103 0.24 2.98 -1.72
CA SER A 103 -0.50 4.23 -1.88
C SER A 103 -1.92 4.09 -1.36
N PHE A 104 -2.48 5.15 -0.78
CA PHE A 104 -3.77 5.11 -0.10
C PHE A 104 -4.71 6.24 -0.52
N ASP A 105 -5.93 5.87 -0.90
CA ASP A 105 -7.05 6.82 -1.05
C ASP A 105 -8.05 6.61 0.09
N ILE A 106 -8.66 7.69 0.56
CA ILE A 106 -9.55 7.67 1.73
C ILE A 106 -10.84 8.44 1.43
N TYR A 107 -11.99 7.79 1.67
CA TYR A 107 -13.26 8.52 1.74
C TYR A 107 -13.38 9.17 3.12
N LYS A 108 -12.88 10.40 3.24
CA LYS A 108 -12.78 11.10 4.53
C LYS A 108 -14.09 11.21 5.33
N PRO A 109 -15.23 11.68 4.78
CA PRO A 109 -16.47 11.79 5.57
C PRO A 109 -16.96 10.47 6.17
N LEU A 110 -16.82 9.36 5.43
CA LEU A 110 -17.23 8.05 5.92
C LEU A 110 -16.25 7.50 6.97
N LEU A 111 -14.94 7.76 6.80
CA LEU A 111 -13.93 7.42 7.80
C LEU A 111 -14.15 8.19 9.10
N GLU A 112 -14.44 9.49 9.02
CA GLU A 112 -14.75 10.33 10.19
C GLU A 112 -15.98 9.82 10.92
N LYS A 113 -17.06 9.51 10.21
CA LYS A 113 -18.26 8.92 10.80
C LYS A 113 -17.99 7.57 11.48
N TRP A 114 -17.26 6.68 10.80
CA TRP A 114 -16.87 5.38 11.35
C TRP A 114 -16.03 5.55 12.62
N PHE A 115 -15.01 6.40 12.57
CA PHE A 115 -14.12 6.61 13.70
C PHE A 115 -14.81 7.31 14.88
N HIS A 116 -15.75 8.21 14.61
CA HIS A 116 -16.54 8.86 15.64
C HIS A 116 -17.30 7.83 16.49
N SER A 117 -17.89 6.80 15.87
CA SER A 117 -18.58 5.73 16.60
C SER A 117 -17.63 4.96 17.54
N TRP A 118 -16.37 4.76 17.14
CA TRP A 118 -15.34 4.19 17.98
C TRP A 118 -14.92 5.12 19.12
N GLN A 119 -14.88 6.43 18.89
CA GLN A 119 -14.62 7.41 19.94
C GLN A 119 -15.73 7.41 21.00
N GLU A 120 -17.00 7.37 20.58
CA GLU A 120 -18.14 7.27 21.50
C GLU A 120 -18.10 5.98 22.31
N LYS A 121 -17.85 4.84 21.66
CA LYS A 121 -17.71 3.54 22.32
C LYS A 121 -16.58 3.54 23.35
N ALA A 122 -15.40 4.02 22.96
CA ALA A 122 -14.25 4.10 23.87
C ALA A 122 -14.53 5.03 25.05
N HIS A 123 -15.16 6.19 24.80
CA HIS A 123 -15.54 7.15 25.84
C HIS A 123 -16.47 6.52 26.87
N ASN A 124 -17.47 5.76 26.44
CA ASN A 124 -18.40 5.05 27.33
C ASN A 124 -17.70 3.98 28.21
N MET A 125 -16.51 3.54 27.82
CA MET A 125 -15.66 2.62 28.60
C MET A 125 -14.58 3.35 29.41
N GLY A 126 -14.57 4.68 29.43
CA GLY A 126 -13.54 5.47 30.12
C GLY A 126 -12.18 5.47 29.40
N ALA A 127 -12.19 5.38 28.07
CA ALA A 127 -11.01 5.38 27.22
C ALA A 127 -11.10 6.44 26.11
N TYR A 128 -9.95 6.78 25.53
CA TYR A 128 -9.82 7.64 24.37
C TYR A 128 -9.17 6.85 23.24
N VAL A 129 -9.66 7.02 22.02
CA VAL A 129 -9.04 6.46 20.82
C VAL A 129 -8.48 7.56 19.92
N CYS A 130 -7.27 7.35 19.47
CA CYS A 130 -6.55 8.19 18.52
C CYS A 130 -6.16 7.36 17.30
N MET A 131 -6.18 7.98 16.12
CA MET A 131 -5.84 7.33 14.87
C MET A 131 -5.16 8.32 13.93
N ALA A 132 -4.14 7.85 13.23
CA ALA A 132 -3.51 8.53 12.11
C ALA A 132 -3.40 7.58 10.92
N HIS A 133 -3.65 8.10 9.72
CA HIS A 133 -3.49 7.32 8.49
C HIS A 133 -2.92 8.18 7.35
N SER A 134 -2.10 7.56 6.51
CA SER A 134 -1.50 8.18 5.34
C SER A 134 -2.46 8.28 4.16
N ILE A 135 -2.28 9.31 3.35
CA ILE A 135 -2.88 9.53 2.03
C ILE A 135 -1.75 9.60 1.01
N GLY A 136 -1.92 8.96 -0.14
CA GLY A 136 -0.87 8.86 -1.16
C GLY A 136 0.23 7.88 -0.77
N ASP A 137 1.42 8.08 -1.34
CA ASP A 137 2.49 7.09 -1.36
C ASP A 137 3.28 7.03 -0.04
N VAL A 138 3.44 5.83 0.49
CA VAL A 138 4.21 5.51 1.69
C VAL A 138 5.26 4.47 1.34
N PRO A 139 6.56 4.85 1.33
CA PRO A 139 7.64 3.92 1.00
C PRO A 139 7.72 2.72 1.94
N CYS A 140 8.26 1.61 1.44
CA CYS A 140 8.61 0.46 2.25
C CYS A 140 9.51 0.84 3.44
N GLY A 141 9.21 0.26 4.61
CA GLY A 141 9.86 0.56 5.89
C GLY A 141 9.30 1.77 6.63
N LYS A 142 8.33 2.51 6.04
CA LYS A 142 7.65 3.63 6.69
C LYS A 142 6.26 3.24 7.19
N SER A 143 5.74 4.00 8.14
CA SER A 143 4.42 3.77 8.74
C SER A 143 3.33 4.47 7.94
N SER A 144 2.27 3.75 7.61
CA SER A 144 1.08 4.28 6.92
C SER A 144 -0.14 4.41 7.82
N PHE A 145 -0.12 3.74 8.97
CA PHE A 145 -1.23 3.70 9.91
C PHE A 145 -0.69 3.68 11.33
N MET A 146 -1.35 4.37 12.24
CA MET A 146 -1.09 4.30 13.67
C MET A 146 -2.40 4.51 14.41
N CYS A 147 -2.65 3.72 15.46
CA CYS A 147 -3.75 4.00 16.38
C CYS A 147 -3.31 3.81 17.83
N GLY A 148 -3.95 4.54 18.72
CA GLY A 148 -3.64 4.56 20.14
C GLY A 148 -4.92 4.51 20.97
N ILE A 149 -4.93 3.67 22.00
CA ILE A 149 -6.01 3.62 22.99
C ILE A 149 -5.43 4.01 24.34
N ILE A 150 -6.01 5.05 24.93
CA ILE A 150 -5.57 5.65 26.18
C ILE A 150 -6.65 5.40 27.23
N SER A 151 -6.27 4.90 28.40
CA SER A 151 -7.21 4.64 29.49
C SER A 151 -6.53 4.67 30.85
N SER A 152 -7.29 4.82 31.93
CA SER A 152 -6.76 4.77 33.30
C SER A 152 -6.13 3.41 33.64
N HIS A 153 -6.71 2.31 33.14
CA HIS A 153 -6.24 0.95 33.41
C HIS A 153 -6.14 0.11 32.14
N ARG A 154 -5.03 -0.61 31.98
CA ARG A 154 -4.70 -1.42 30.79
C ARG A 154 -5.81 -2.37 30.33
N LYS A 155 -6.66 -2.86 31.25
CA LYS A 155 -7.74 -3.82 30.92
C LYS A 155 -8.68 -3.27 29.85
N VAL A 156 -9.07 -1.99 29.96
CA VAL A 156 -9.98 -1.34 28.99
C VAL A 156 -9.28 -1.14 27.65
N ALA A 157 -8.04 -0.64 27.66
CA ALA A 157 -7.28 -0.45 26.44
C ALA A 157 -7.12 -1.76 25.66
N LEU A 158 -6.72 -2.84 26.35
CA LEU A 158 -6.51 -4.15 25.73
C LEU A 158 -7.81 -4.78 25.21
N SER A 159 -8.96 -4.58 25.89
CA SER A 159 -10.24 -5.10 25.40
C SER A 159 -10.68 -4.45 24.09
N LEU A 160 -10.40 -3.15 23.91
CA LEU A 160 -10.76 -2.41 22.70
C LEU A 160 -9.74 -2.61 21.56
N TYR A 161 -8.50 -2.93 21.90
CA TYR A 161 -7.37 -2.93 20.97
C TYR A 161 -7.55 -3.84 19.76
N ALA A 162 -7.78 -5.14 19.99
CA ALA A 162 -7.92 -6.09 18.90
C ALA A 162 -9.19 -5.82 18.07
N GLU A 163 -10.28 -5.44 18.74
CA GLU A 163 -11.56 -5.19 18.09
C GLU A 163 -11.49 -3.98 17.14
N LEU A 164 -10.88 -2.87 17.59
CA LEU A 164 -10.67 -1.68 16.76
C LEU A 164 -9.86 -1.99 15.51
N ILE A 165 -8.77 -2.74 15.64
CA ILE A 165 -7.86 -3.04 14.52
C ILE A 165 -8.54 -3.94 13.48
N GLU A 166 -9.27 -4.96 13.94
CA GLU A 166 -9.95 -5.88 13.02
C GLU A 166 -11.14 -5.21 12.32
N ASP A 167 -11.89 -4.36 13.03
CA ASP A 167 -12.95 -3.56 12.42
C ASP A 167 -12.40 -2.53 11.43
N PHE A 168 -11.29 -1.85 11.78
CA PHE A 168 -10.58 -0.95 10.87
C PHE A 168 -10.20 -1.67 9.56
N LYS A 169 -9.55 -2.84 9.67
CA LYS A 169 -9.14 -3.63 8.50
C LYS A 169 -10.31 -4.12 7.65
N ALA A 170 -11.50 -4.24 8.22
CA ALA A 170 -12.68 -4.75 7.53
C ALA A 170 -13.53 -3.64 6.90
N ASN A 171 -13.68 -2.51 7.59
CA ASN A 171 -14.73 -1.54 7.31
C ASN A 171 -14.24 -0.11 7.05
N ALA A 172 -12.97 0.20 7.32
CA ALA A 172 -12.46 1.54 7.04
C ALA A 172 -12.51 1.81 5.52
N PRO A 173 -13.10 2.94 5.08
CA PRO A 173 -13.27 3.26 3.66
C PRO A 173 -11.96 3.80 3.05
N ILE A 174 -10.99 2.89 2.94
CA ILE A 174 -9.62 3.13 2.49
C ILE A 174 -9.29 2.15 1.36
N TRP A 175 -8.80 2.68 0.25
CA TRP A 175 -8.34 1.88 -0.88
C TRP A 175 -6.81 1.87 -0.90
N LYS A 176 -6.25 0.66 -1.04
CA LYS A 176 -4.81 0.42 -1.03
C LYS A 176 -4.32 0.03 -2.42
N TYR A 177 -3.18 0.57 -2.81
CA TYR A 177 -2.54 0.32 -4.08
C TYR A 177 -1.08 -0.07 -3.85
N ASP A 178 -0.58 -1.01 -4.65
CA ASP A 178 0.84 -1.27 -4.78
C ASP A 178 1.46 -0.23 -5.72
N VAL A 179 2.61 0.32 -5.36
CA VAL A 179 3.40 1.18 -6.24
C VAL A 179 4.56 0.36 -6.78
N ILE A 180 4.54 0.09 -8.07
CA ILE A 180 5.55 -0.68 -8.80
C ILE A 180 5.93 0.12 -10.04
N ASN A 181 7.21 0.42 -10.24
CA ASN A 181 7.70 1.24 -11.36
C ASN A 181 6.93 2.57 -11.47
N HIS A 182 6.72 3.23 -10.32
CA HIS A 182 5.95 4.47 -10.18
C HIS A 182 4.48 4.41 -10.63
N LYS A 183 3.92 3.22 -10.85
CA LYS A 183 2.51 3.04 -11.21
C LYS A 183 1.72 2.51 -10.01
N ARG A 184 0.55 3.11 -9.76
CA ARG A 184 -0.41 2.66 -8.74
C ARG A 184 -1.26 1.52 -9.29
N ILE A 185 -1.12 0.34 -8.72
CA ILE A 185 -1.88 -0.87 -9.07
C ILE A 185 -2.83 -1.17 -7.92
N TYR A 186 -4.13 -1.19 -8.19
CA TYR A 186 -5.12 -1.46 -7.14
C TYR A 186 -4.99 -2.89 -6.61
N ALA A 187 -4.90 -3.02 -5.29
CA ALA A 187 -4.67 -4.30 -4.64
C ALA A 187 -5.96 -5.13 -4.49
N LYS A 188 -6.60 -5.46 -5.61
CA LYS A 188 -7.95 -6.05 -5.67
C LYS A 188 -8.08 -7.36 -4.88
N GLU A 189 -7.13 -8.29 -5.05
CA GLU A 189 -7.20 -9.64 -4.46
C GLU A 189 -7.10 -9.65 -2.93
N ARG A 190 -6.42 -8.64 -2.35
CA ARG A 190 -6.23 -8.49 -0.89
C ARG A 190 -7.10 -7.38 -0.29
N SER A 191 -8.06 -6.87 -1.06
CA SER A 191 -9.05 -5.90 -0.60
C SER A 191 -10.29 -6.62 -0.08
N LYS A 192 -10.92 -6.07 0.97
CA LYS A 192 -12.18 -6.60 1.50
C LYS A 192 -13.34 -5.80 0.91
N ALA A 193 -14.38 -6.51 0.48
CA ALA A 193 -15.59 -5.85 0.03
C ALA A 193 -16.31 -5.23 1.24
N LEU A 194 -16.78 -4.00 1.10
CA LEU A 194 -17.58 -3.34 2.14
C LEU A 194 -18.91 -4.10 2.33
N LYS A 195 -19.44 -4.03 3.55
CA LYS A 195 -20.78 -4.55 3.86
C LYS A 195 -21.82 -3.87 2.98
N GLY A 196 -22.65 -4.66 2.28
CA GLY A 196 -23.65 -4.14 1.34
C GLY A 196 -23.10 -3.85 -0.07
N SER A 197 -21.87 -4.29 -0.38
CA SER A 197 -21.36 -4.29 -1.76
C SER A 197 -22.27 -5.09 -2.70
N GLY A 198 -22.34 -4.65 -3.96
CA GLY A 198 -23.23 -5.27 -4.97
C GLY A 198 -24.67 -4.76 -4.97
N ILE A 199 -25.01 -3.72 -4.18
CA ILE A 199 -26.38 -3.19 -4.08
C ILE A 199 -26.98 -2.72 -5.42
N LEU A 200 -26.15 -2.32 -6.38
CA LEU A 200 -26.54 -1.90 -7.73
C LEU A 200 -26.31 -2.96 -8.80
N CYS A 201 -25.77 -4.13 -8.43
CA CYS A 201 -25.60 -5.25 -9.36
C CYS A 201 -26.95 -5.96 -9.52
N ARG A 202 -27.78 -5.45 -10.43
CA ARG A 202 -28.98 -6.12 -10.93
C ARG A 202 -28.72 -6.69 -12.32
#